data_AF-A0A8T7LC92-F1
#
_entry.id   AF-A0A8T7LC92-F1
#
_cell.length_a   1.000
_cell.length_b   1.000
_cell.length_c   1.000
_cell.angle_alpha   90.00
_cell.angle_beta   90.00
_cell.angle_gamma   90.00
#
_symmetry.space_group_name_H-M   'P 1'
#
loop_
_entity.id
_entity.type
_entity.pdbx_description
1 polymer ?
#
loop_
_entity_poly.entity_id
_entity_poly.type
_entity_poly.pdbx_seq_one_letter_code
_entity_poly.pdbx_strand_id
1 'polypeptide(L)'
;MNTGQPNRQFWEVLLGLLLLVIGLSAMAEGAFPLLLLVALGGYLLWRQYQSAQRDEMSDQLFEEVHSASRQSGAETVYAHALKAVERAGLDPNEVRVLPVDIGVMAFRGDADPTVFRTRPVPDDVDYVQPFVQLRLPTKATGRIKFEILDSDGQALFIHEDFHQLERGRNLITPAARLPIHDAQAMHNAWLLRISADGLTLATHRFEWQESNLNRVRRHLAEDGEISNELRAALTENRLNRISLDDLLSYQDDAEQQQKG
;
A
#
# COMPACT_ATOMS: atom_id res chain seq x y z
N MET A 1 25.61 -24.31 -15.87
CA MET A 1 24.83 -25.43 -15.28
C MET A 1 23.79 -24.81 -14.36
N ASN A 2 22.54 -24.73 -14.80
CA ASN A 2 21.44 -24.13 -14.03
C ASN A 2 20.52 -25.29 -13.59
N THR A 3 20.45 -25.56 -12.29
CA THR A 3 19.57 -26.57 -11.72
C THR A 3 18.16 -26.01 -11.65
N GLY A 4 17.28 -26.46 -12.54
CA GLY A 4 15.87 -26.07 -12.56
C GLY A 4 15.17 -26.51 -11.28
N GLN A 5 14.60 -25.54 -10.55
CA GLN A 5 13.70 -25.83 -9.45
C GLN A 5 12.41 -26.47 -9.98
N PRO A 6 11.94 -27.58 -9.40
CA PRO A 6 10.72 -28.24 -9.86
C PRO A 6 9.50 -27.38 -9.53
N ASN A 7 8.63 -27.20 -10.53
CA ASN A 7 7.43 -26.38 -10.48
C ASN A 7 6.46 -26.90 -9.40
N ARG A 8 6.16 -26.10 -8.37
CA ARG A 8 5.33 -26.47 -7.20
C ARG A 8 3.93 -26.93 -7.61
N GLN A 9 3.38 -26.34 -8.67
CA GLN A 9 2.08 -26.69 -9.25
C GLN A 9 2.05 -28.13 -9.81
N PHE A 10 3.18 -28.64 -10.31
CA PHE A 10 3.26 -30.01 -10.83
C PHE A 10 3.13 -31.04 -9.69
N TRP A 11 3.75 -30.75 -8.54
CA TRP A 11 3.66 -31.61 -7.36
C TRP A 11 2.26 -31.62 -6.76
N GLU A 12 1.53 -30.51 -6.78
CA GLU A 12 0.17 -30.42 -6.26
C GLU A 12 -0.82 -31.23 -7.10
N VAL A 13 -0.71 -31.19 -8.44
CA VAL A 13 -1.54 -32.01 -9.35
C VAL A 13 -1.21 -33.50 -9.20
N LEU A 14 0.08 -33.84 -9.07
CA LEU A 14 0.50 -35.23 -8.91
C LEU A 14 -0.01 -35.83 -7.58
N LEU A 15 0.00 -35.02 -6.51
CA LEU A 15 -0.47 -35.44 -5.18
C LEU A 15 -1.99 -35.63 -5.15
N GLY A 16 -2.74 -34.76 -5.83
CA GLY A 16 -4.19 -34.92 -6.00
C GLY A 16 -4.56 -36.19 -6.77
N LEU A 17 -3.81 -36.51 -7.84
CA LEU A 17 -4.06 -37.70 -8.65
C LEU A 17 -3.69 -38.99 -7.89
N LEU A 18 -2.62 -38.96 -7.10
CA LEU A 18 -2.23 -40.08 -6.22
C LEU A 18 -3.30 -40.37 -5.16
N LEU A 19 -3.85 -39.33 -4.52
CA LEU A 19 -4.92 -39.48 -3.53
C LEU A 19 -6.21 -40.04 -4.15
N LEU A 20 -6.51 -39.68 -5.39
CA LEU A 20 -7.66 -40.19 -6.13
C LEU A 20 -7.51 -41.70 -6.44
N VAL A 21 -6.30 -42.13 -6.82
CA VAL A 21 -5.99 -43.55 -7.06
C VAL A 21 -6.04 -44.36 -5.76
N ILE A 22 -5.54 -43.81 -4.65
CA ILE A 22 -5.61 -44.46 -3.32
C ILE A 22 -7.06 -44.53 -2.82
N GLY A 23 -7.88 -43.52 -3.10
CA GLY A 23 -9.31 -43.54 -2.80
C GLY A 23 -10.08 -44.60 -3.59
N LEU A 24 -9.72 -44.81 -4.87
CA LEU A 24 -10.29 -45.84 -5.72
C LEU A 24 -9.86 -47.26 -5.32
N SER A 25 -8.63 -47.45 -4.82
CA SER A 25 -8.17 -48.76 -4.36
C SER A 25 -8.72 -49.16 -2.98
N ALA A 26 -9.16 -48.20 -2.16
CA ALA A 26 -9.78 -48.44 -0.86
C ALA A 26 -11.25 -48.94 -0.93
N MET A 27 -11.84 -49.01 -2.14
CA MET A 27 -13.21 -49.49 -2.36
C MET A 27 -13.40 -51.00 -2.14
N ALA A 28 -12.35 -51.74 -1.75
CA ALA A 28 -12.41 -53.19 -1.62
C ALA A 28 -13.07 -53.70 -0.33
N GLU A 29 -13.02 -53.02 0.83
CA GLU A 29 -13.53 -53.64 2.08
C GLU A 29 -14.20 -52.72 3.12
N GLY A 30 -14.53 -51.46 2.80
CA GLY A 30 -15.34 -50.67 3.73
C GLY A 30 -15.78 -49.31 3.21
N ALA A 31 -17.08 -49.02 3.32
CA ALA A 31 -17.65 -47.75 2.90
C ALA A 31 -17.27 -46.56 3.82
N PHE A 32 -16.78 -46.82 5.03
CA PHE A 32 -16.45 -45.81 6.03
C PHE A 32 -15.22 -44.93 5.70
N PRO A 33 -14.04 -45.48 5.31
CA PRO A 33 -12.90 -44.66 4.92
C PRO A 33 -13.15 -43.81 3.67
N LEU A 34 -14.01 -44.29 2.75
CA LEU A 34 -14.41 -43.52 1.58
C LEU A 34 -15.22 -42.27 1.96
N LEU A 35 -16.17 -42.42 2.90
CA LEU A 35 -16.97 -41.28 3.38
C LEU A 35 -16.11 -40.24 4.09
N LEU A 36 -15.09 -40.66 4.85
CA LEU A 36 -14.13 -39.73 5.47
C LEU A 36 -13.28 -39.00 4.43
N LEU A 37 -12.82 -39.68 3.37
CA LEU A 37 -12.06 -39.04 2.29
C LEU A 37 -12.92 -38.08 1.46
N VAL A 38 -14.18 -38.44 1.19
CA VAL A 38 -15.14 -37.56 0.51
C VAL A 38 -15.48 -36.35 1.37
N ALA A 39 -15.68 -36.54 2.68
CA ALA A 39 -15.93 -35.43 3.62
C ALA A 39 -14.70 -34.52 3.75
N LEU A 40 -13.49 -35.09 3.82
CA LEU A 40 -12.24 -34.32 3.88
C LEU A 40 -11.99 -33.57 2.57
N GLY A 41 -12.22 -34.21 1.42
CA GLY A 41 -12.15 -33.58 0.10
C GLY A 41 -13.16 -32.44 -0.05
N GLY A 42 -14.40 -32.65 0.39
CA GLY A 42 -15.45 -31.63 0.42
C GLY A 42 -15.10 -30.45 1.34
N TYR A 43 -14.54 -30.73 2.53
CA TYR A 43 -14.09 -29.71 3.46
C TYR A 43 -12.93 -28.87 2.91
N LEU A 44 -11.96 -29.51 2.25
CA LEU A 44 -10.85 -28.81 1.59
C LEU A 44 -11.32 -27.96 0.41
N LEU A 45 -12.26 -28.46 -0.40
CA LEU A 45 -12.88 -27.69 -1.48
C LEU A 45 -13.71 -26.52 -0.95
N TRP A 46 -14.45 -26.70 0.14
CA TRP A 46 -15.21 -25.63 0.77
C TRP A 46 -14.28 -24.57 1.38
N ARG A 47 -13.20 -24.98 2.03
CA ARG A 47 -12.16 -24.07 2.53
C ARG A 47 -11.48 -23.31 1.38
N GLN A 48 -11.22 -23.98 0.26
CA GLN A 48 -10.65 -23.36 -0.94
C GLN A 48 -11.64 -22.36 -1.57
N TYR A 49 -12.93 -22.69 -1.61
CA TYR A 49 -13.98 -21.80 -2.08
C TYR A 49 -14.10 -20.56 -1.18
N GLN A 50 -14.02 -20.73 0.15
CA GLN A 50 -13.99 -19.60 1.08
C GLN A 50 -12.73 -18.75 0.92
N SER A 51 -11.55 -19.33 0.65
CA SER A 51 -10.35 -18.53 0.33
C SER A 51 -10.47 -17.80 -1.00
N ALA A 52 -11.05 -18.42 -2.03
CA ALA A 52 -11.26 -17.79 -3.33
C ALA A 52 -12.28 -16.64 -3.23
N GLN A 53 -13.32 -16.79 -2.41
CA GLN A 53 -14.32 -15.73 -2.19
C GLN A 53 -13.79 -14.60 -1.30
N ARG A 54 -12.82 -14.88 -0.42
CA ARG A 54 -12.13 -13.87 0.39
C ARG A 54 -11.13 -13.06 -0.45
N ASP A 55 -10.46 -13.71 -1.41
CA ASP A 55 -9.61 -13.04 -2.40
C ASP A 55 -10.46 -12.28 -3.44
N GLU A 56 -11.61 -12.79 -3.90
CA GLU A 56 -12.50 -12.08 -4.83
C GLU A 56 -13.22 -10.88 -4.20
N MET A 57 -13.53 -10.90 -2.90
CA MET A 57 -14.14 -9.74 -2.24
C MET A 57 -13.10 -8.70 -1.81
N SER A 58 -11.83 -9.09 -1.62
CA SER A 58 -10.71 -8.13 -1.59
C SER A 58 -10.37 -7.61 -2.98
N ASP A 59 -10.37 -8.44 -4.02
CA ASP A 59 -10.06 -8.00 -5.38
C ASP A 59 -11.18 -7.15 -5.98
N GLN A 60 -12.46 -7.36 -5.68
CA GLN A 60 -13.53 -6.46 -6.18
C GLN A 60 -13.53 -5.08 -5.49
N LEU A 61 -12.99 -4.95 -4.28
CA LEU A 61 -12.76 -3.66 -3.63
C LEU A 61 -11.38 -3.04 -3.97
N PHE A 62 -10.46 -3.82 -4.53
CA PHE A 62 -9.11 -3.36 -4.94
C PHE A 62 -8.93 -3.21 -6.47
N GLU A 63 -9.74 -3.86 -7.32
CA GLU A 63 -9.67 -3.79 -8.79
C GLU A 63 -10.34 -2.54 -9.37
N GLU A 64 -11.29 -1.92 -8.67
CA GLU A 64 -11.82 -0.61 -9.09
C GLU A 64 -10.77 0.51 -8.93
N VAL A 65 -9.70 0.27 -8.16
CA VAL A 65 -8.57 1.22 -7.98
C VAL A 65 -7.37 0.87 -8.89
N HIS A 66 -7.22 -0.38 -9.32
CA HIS A 66 -6.04 -0.83 -10.08
C HIS A 66 -6.22 -0.98 -11.60
N SER A 67 -7.43 -0.81 -12.12
CA SER A 67 -7.68 -0.76 -13.57
C SER A 67 -7.43 0.63 -14.21
N ALA A 68 -7.00 1.64 -13.45
CA ALA A 68 -6.69 2.99 -13.98
C ALA A 68 -5.24 3.20 -14.50
N SER A 69 -4.31 2.25 -14.35
CA SER A 69 -2.88 2.50 -14.65
C SER A 69 -2.32 1.87 -15.92
N ARG A 70 -3.15 1.73 -16.96
CA ARG A 70 -2.67 1.68 -18.37
C ARG A 70 -3.45 2.67 -19.24
N GLN A 71 -3.67 3.89 -18.75
CA GLN A 71 -4.05 4.98 -19.64
C GLN A 71 -2.80 5.42 -20.42
N SER A 72 -2.88 5.38 -21.75
CA SER A 72 -1.86 5.94 -22.64
C SER A 72 -1.79 7.45 -22.43
N GLY A 73 -1.01 7.89 -21.44
CA GLY A 73 -0.97 9.26 -20.93
C GLY A 73 -0.22 10.25 -21.81
N ALA A 74 -0.27 10.16 -23.14
CA ALA A 74 0.53 11.02 -24.02
C ALA A 74 0.18 12.52 -23.89
N GLU A 75 -1.05 12.86 -23.49
CA GLU A 75 -1.52 14.25 -23.36
C GLU A 75 -2.10 14.61 -21.99
N THR A 76 -2.29 13.63 -21.10
CA THR A 76 -3.03 13.86 -19.86
C THR A 76 -2.22 14.71 -18.88
N VAL A 77 -2.78 15.86 -18.51
CA VAL A 77 -2.30 16.69 -17.41
C VAL A 77 -3.11 16.32 -16.18
N TYR A 78 -2.44 15.86 -15.13
CA TYR A 78 -3.15 15.39 -13.95
C TYR A 78 -3.61 16.56 -13.06
N ALA A 79 -4.82 16.43 -12.51
CA ALA A 79 -5.45 17.48 -11.70
C ALA A 79 -4.63 17.87 -10.46
N HIS A 80 -3.91 16.92 -9.83
CA HIS A 80 -3.08 17.23 -8.66
C HIS A 80 -1.83 18.04 -9.03
N ALA A 81 -1.32 17.91 -10.26
CA ALA A 81 -0.21 18.71 -10.75
C ALA A 81 -0.64 20.17 -10.99
N LEU A 82 -1.82 20.38 -11.60
CA LEU A 82 -2.40 21.72 -11.77
C LEU A 82 -2.61 22.43 -10.42
N LYS A 83 -3.20 21.73 -9.45
CA LYS A 83 -3.36 22.24 -8.08
C LYS A 83 -2.02 22.58 -7.41
N ALA A 84 -0.95 21.88 -7.76
CA ALA A 84 0.37 22.17 -7.24
C ALA A 84 0.97 23.45 -7.86
N VAL A 85 0.73 23.69 -9.15
CA VAL A 85 1.11 24.94 -9.85
C VAL A 85 0.34 26.13 -9.27
N GLU A 86 -0.97 26.00 -9.08
CA GLU A 86 -1.80 27.04 -8.45
C GLU A 86 -1.32 27.36 -7.03
N ARG A 87 -0.94 26.35 -6.24
CA ARG A 87 -0.37 26.54 -4.89
C ARG A 87 0.99 27.24 -4.91
N ALA A 88 1.72 27.18 -6.02
CA ALA A 88 2.93 27.98 -6.22
C ALA A 88 2.62 29.45 -6.62
N GLY A 89 1.35 29.82 -6.76
CA GLY A 89 0.91 31.16 -7.15
C GLY A 89 0.98 31.42 -8.66
N LEU A 90 1.03 30.37 -9.48
CA LEU A 90 1.11 30.47 -10.93
C LEU A 90 -0.22 30.07 -11.59
N ASP A 91 -0.55 30.70 -12.73
CA ASP A 91 -1.66 30.25 -13.59
C ASP A 91 -1.17 29.12 -14.52
N PRO A 92 -1.72 27.90 -14.43
CA PRO A 92 -1.34 26.78 -15.29
C PRO A 92 -1.50 27.04 -16.80
N ASN A 93 -2.33 28.01 -17.21
CA ASN A 93 -2.55 28.36 -18.60
C ASN A 93 -1.52 29.35 -19.15
N GLU A 94 -0.82 30.07 -18.27
CA GLU A 94 0.16 31.10 -18.65
C GLU A 94 1.62 30.63 -18.52
N VAL A 95 1.86 29.56 -17.75
CA VAL A 95 3.21 29.03 -17.54
C VAL A 95 3.77 28.34 -18.79
N ARG A 96 5.03 28.63 -19.11
CA ARG A 96 5.74 27.96 -20.22
C ARG A 96 6.21 26.56 -19.85
N VAL A 97 6.66 26.37 -18.62
CA VAL A 97 7.09 25.06 -18.11
C VAL A 97 5.98 24.58 -17.19
N LEU A 98 5.21 23.59 -17.64
CA LEU A 98 4.04 23.12 -16.90
C LEU A 98 4.33 21.76 -16.24
N PRO A 99 4.32 21.66 -14.91
CA PRO A 99 4.18 20.39 -14.21
C PRO A 99 2.89 19.67 -14.62
N VAL A 100 3.01 18.50 -15.22
CA VAL A 100 1.88 17.68 -15.69
C VAL A 100 1.63 16.44 -14.84
N ASP A 101 2.64 15.99 -14.10
CA ASP A 101 2.55 15.00 -13.02
C ASP A 101 3.55 15.38 -11.94
N ILE A 102 3.26 15.05 -10.69
CA ILE A 102 4.09 15.32 -9.52
C ILE A 102 3.72 14.37 -8.39
N GLY A 103 4.70 13.98 -7.59
CA GLY A 103 4.46 13.16 -6.41
C GLY A 103 5.76 12.61 -5.85
N VAL A 104 5.63 11.51 -5.11
CA VAL A 104 6.74 10.81 -4.49
C VAL A 104 6.71 9.32 -4.80
N MET A 105 7.88 8.71 -4.89
CA MET A 105 8.07 7.26 -4.94
C MET A 105 8.53 6.81 -3.57
N ALA A 106 7.89 5.80 -3.01
CA ALA A 106 8.29 5.20 -1.74
C ALA A 106 8.94 3.83 -1.98
N PHE A 107 9.98 3.54 -1.21
CA PHE A 107 10.76 2.31 -1.27
C PHE A 107 10.64 1.59 0.07
N ARG A 108 10.40 0.28 0.03
CA ARG A 108 10.30 -0.57 1.22
C ARG A 108 11.02 -1.89 0.98
N GLY A 109 12.08 -2.15 1.74
CA GLY A 109 13.00 -3.27 1.57
C GLY A 109 13.45 -3.41 0.12
N ASP A 110 13.34 -4.63 -0.39
CA ASP A 110 13.69 -4.97 -1.77
C ASP A 110 12.48 -4.92 -2.74
N ALA A 111 11.34 -4.37 -2.31
CA ALA A 111 10.16 -4.26 -3.16
C ALA A 111 10.31 -3.17 -4.23
N ASP A 112 9.57 -3.32 -5.33
CA ASP A 112 9.50 -2.29 -6.37
C ASP A 112 8.94 -0.96 -5.80
N PRO A 113 9.47 0.20 -6.25
CA PRO A 113 9.00 1.49 -5.77
C PRO A 113 7.54 1.73 -6.13
N THR A 114 6.78 2.21 -5.14
CA THR A 114 5.36 2.55 -5.32
C THR A 114 5.18 4.05 -5.45
N VAL A 115 4.39 4.49 -6.45
CA VAL A 115 4.12 5.90 -6.73
C VAL A 115 2.93 6.42 -5.92
N PHE A 116 3.14 7.51 -5.20
CA PHE A 116 2.14 8.23 -4.43
C PHE A 116 1.98 9.66 -4.98
N ARG A 117 0.78 9.94 -5.53
CA ARG A 117 0.39 11.24 -6.09
C ARG A 117 -0.60 11.97 -5.19
N THR A 118 -1.63 11.25 -4.77
CA THR A 118 -2.73 11.81 -3.95
C THR A 118 -3.06 10.94 -2.76
N ARG A 119 -2.70 9.65 -2.81
CA ARG A 119 -2.84 8.74 -1.69
C ARG A 119 -1.76 9.03 -0.64
N PRO A 120 -2.07 8.92 0.65
CA PRO A 120 -1.07 9.04 1.70
C PRO A 120 0.02 7.97 1.56
N VAL A 121 1.25 8.33 1.92
CA VAL A 121 2.44 7.48 1.90
C VAL A 121 2.50 6.69 3.21
N PRO A 122 2.70 5.37 3.21
CA PRO A 122 2.89 4.60 4.44
C PRO A 122 4.07 5.11 5.26
N ASP A 123 3.93 5.15 6.58
CA ASP A 123 4.96 5.63 7.51
C ASP A 123 6.09 4.61 7.79
N ASP A 124 5.98 3.40 7.28
CA ASP A 124 6.92 2.27 7.40
C ASP A 124 7.77 2.06 6.13
N VAL A 125 7.96 3.11 5.33
CA VAL A 125 8.83 3.10 4.14
C VAL A 125 10.26 3.47 4.53
N ASP A 126 11.25 2.94 3.82
CA ASP A 126 12.66 3.22 4.12
C ASP A 126 13.14 4.52 3.48
N TYR A 127 12.65 4.80 2.27
CA TYR A 127 13.04 5.97 1.50
C TYR A 127 11.88 6.58 0.73
N VAL A 128 11.95 7.90 0.56
CA VAL A 128 11.11 8.66 -0.35
C VAL A 128 11.97 9.36 -1.40
N GLN A 129 11.57 9.26 -2.67
CA GLN A 129 12.20 9.97 -3.78
C GLN A 129 11.16 10.80 -4.53
N PRO A 130 11.28 12.13 -4.58
CA PRO A 130 10.31 12.94 -5.30
C PRO A 130 10.47 12.77 -6.81
N PHE A 131 9.40 13.02 -7.56
CA PHE A 131 9.45 13.10 -9.01
C PHE A 131 8.53 14.22 -9.53
N VAL A 132 8.85 14.70 -10.72
CA VAL A 132 7.99 15.61 -11.46
C VAL A 132 8.07 15.29 -12.94
N GLN A 133 6.95 15.42 -13.64
CA GLN A 133 6.93 15.41 -15.10
C GLN A 133 6.65 16.83 -15.58
N LEU A 134 7.60 17.42 -16.31
CA LEU A 134 7.48 18.78 -16.85
C LEU A 134 7.17 18.73 -18.34
N ARG A 135 6.19 19.51 -18.80
CA ARG A 135 5.90 19.75 -20.21
C ARG A 135 6.49 21.08 -20.66
N LEU A 136 7.34 21.03 -21.69
CA LEU A 136 8.01 22.19 -22.25
C LEU A 136 7.62 22.42 -23.73
N PRO A 137 7.42 23.67 -24.18
CA PRO A 137 7.09 23.99 -25.57
C PRO A 137 8.29 23.87 -26.51
N THR A 138 9.51 24.03 -25.98
CA THR A 138 10.79 23.97 -26.70
C THR A 138 11.84 23.26 -25.84
N LYS A 139 12.95 22.85 -26.45
CA LYS A 139 14.11 22.38 -25.69
C LYS A 139 14.61 23.49 -24.75
N ALA A 140 15.11 23.12 -23.59
CA ALA A 140 15.65 24.05 -22.60
C ALA A 140 16.73 23.37 -21.76
N THR A 141 17.55 24.17 -21.10
CA THR A 141 18.54 23.70 -20.11
C THR A 141 18.45 24.57 -18.89
N GLY A 142 18.44 23.98 -17.70
CA GLY A 142 18.31 24.73 -16.45
C GLY A 142 18.52 23.87 -15.23
N ARG A 143 18.58 24.51 -14.06
CA ARG A 143 18.67 23.82 -12.78
C ARG A 143 17.27 23.50 -12.27
N ILE A 144 17.03 22.24 -11.92
CA ILE A 144 15.80 21.81 -11.28
C ILE A 144 16.12 21.45 -9.83
N LYS A 145 15.44 22.11 -8.90
CA LYS A 145 15.56 21.86 -7.47
C LYS A 145 14.29 21.19 -6.95
N PHE A 146 14.50 20.09 -6.25
CA PHE A 146 13.52 19.38 -5.45
C PHE A 146 13.75 19.71 -3.99
N GLU A 147 12.68 20.01 -3.27
CA GLU A 147 12.74 20.31 -1.85
C GLU A 147 11.54 19.69 -1.13
N ILE A 148 11.80 18.95 -0.05
CA ILE A 148 10.76 18.39 0.82
C ILE A 148 10.83 19.15 2.14
N LEU A 149 9.72 19.76 2.50
CA LEU A 149 9.49 20.45 3.76
C LEU A 149 8.56 19.59 4.62
N ASP A 150 8.87 19.46 5.90
CA ASP A 150 7.95 18.87 6.86
C ASP A 150 6.75 19.80 7.17
N SER A 151 5.91 19.39 8.11
CA SER A 151 4.73 20.17 8.50
C SER A 151 5.06 21.48 9.21
N ASP A 152 6.25 21.61 9.79
CA ASP A 152 6.72 22.82 10.47
C ASP A 152 7.45 23.76 9.49
N GLY A 153 7.61 23.32 8.24
CA GLY A 153 8.31 24.06 7.18
C GLY A 153 9.82 23.87 7.20
N GLN A 154 10.35 22.94 8.00
CA GLN A 154 11.76 22.60 7.98
C GLN A 154 12.10 21.79 6.74
N ALA A 155 13.18 22.17 6.05
CA ALA A 155 13.67 21.40 4.90
C ALA A 155 14.33 20.10 5.36
N LEU A 156 13.73 18.97 4.99
CA LEU A 156 14.25 17.62 5.23
C LEU A 156 15.07 17.11 4.04
N PHE A 157 14.78 17.59 2.84
CA PHE A 157 15.47 17.21 1.62
C PHE A 157 15.62 18.40 0.70
N ILE A 158 16.82 18.61 0.16
CA ILE A 158 17.09 19.58 -0.91
C ILE A 158 18.04 18.90 -1.90
N HIS A 159 17.65 18.85 -3.17
CA HIS A 159 18.48 18.33 -4.25
C HIS A 159 18.30 19.20 -5.49
N GLU A 160 19.39 19.77 -6.01
CA GLU A 160 19.39 20.62 -7.20
C GLU A 160 20.42 20.10 -8.20
N ASP A 161 19.98 19.84 -9.43
CA ASP A 161 20.83 19.37 -10.52
C ASP A 161 20.53 20.11 -11.83
N PHE A 162 21.50 20.09 -12.74
CA PHE A 162 21.36 20.63 -14.08
C PHE A 162 20.74 19.58 -15.02
N HIS A 163 19.69 19.94 -15.74
CA HIS A 163 19.00 19.07 -16.67
C HIS A 163 18.98 19.64 -18.09
N GLN A 164 19.21 18.78 -19.07
CA GLN A 164 18.91 19.04 -20.48
C GLN A 164 17.50 18.52 -20.76
N LEU A 165 16.56 19.44 -21.00
CA LEU A 165 15.15 19.15 -21.17
C LEU A 165 14.77 19.19 -22.64
N GLU A 166 14.06 18.16 -23.06
CA GLU A 166 13.54 18.04 -24.41
C GLU A 166 12.20 18.77 -24.55
N ARG A 167 11.81 19.07 -25.80
CA ARG A 167 10.44 19.54 -26.08
C ARG A 167 9.46 18.41 -25.71
N GLY A 168 8.34 18.77 -25.09
CA GLY A 168 7.34 17.81 -24.63
C GLY A 168 7.54 17.44 -23.17
N ARG A 169 7.27 16.18 -22.81
CA ARG A 169 7.23 15.72 -21.41
C ARG A 169 8.59 15.18 -20.99
N ASN A 170 9.09 15.65 -19.86
CA ASN A 170 10.36 15.23 -19.26
C ASN A 170 10.06 14.71 -17.86
N LEU A 171 10.32 13.42 -17.62
CA LEU A 171 10.29 12.87 -16.26
C LEU A 171 11.63 13.19 -15.60
N ILE A 172 11.55 13.77 -14.40
CA ILE A 172 12.71 14.21 -13.64
C ILE A 172 12.60 13.65 -12.23
N THR A 173 13.68 13.02 -11.79
CA THR A 173 13.86 12.48 -10.45
C THR A 173 15.28 12.85 -9.98
N PRO A 174 15.47 13.32 -8.75
CA PRO A 174 16.81 13.54 -8.21
C PRO A 174 17.54 12.21 -8.06
N ALA A 175 18.87 12.20 -8.12
CA ALA A 175 19.65 10.99 -7.88
C ALA A 175 19.60 10.53 -6.40
N ALA A 176 19.40 11.47 -5.48
CA ALA A 176 19.30 11.20 -4.05
C ALA A 176 17.88 10.80 -3.63
N ARG A 177 17.79 10.03 -2.55
CA ARG A 177 16.54 9.67 -1.87
C ARG A 177 16.60 10.19 -0.44
N LEU A 178 15.46 10.59 0.11
CA LEU A 178 15.32 10.96 1.52
C LEU A 178 15.14 9.68 2.34
N PRO A 179 16.07 9.36 3.27
CA PRO A 179 15.86 8.31 4.24
C PRO A 179 14.74 8.70 5.21
N ILE A 180 13.83 7.77 5.45
CA ILE A 180 12.72 7.93 6.39
C ILE A 180 13.10 7.20 7.69
N HIS A 181 12.96 7.88 8.82
CA HIS A 181 13.35 7.39 10.13
C HIS A 181 12.25 7.70 11.15
N ASP A 182 12.09 6.84 12.15
CA ASP A 182 11.08 6.96 13.23
C ASP A 182 11.13 8.31 13.99
N ALA A 183 12.25 9.02 13.95
CA ALA A 183 12.42 10.33 14.60
C ALA A 183 11.80 11.50 13.80
N GLN A 184 11.40 11.29 12.55
CA GLN A 184 10.79 12.34 11.74
C GLN A 184 9.31 12.51 12.11
N ALA A 185 8.88 13.75 12.33
CA ALA A 185 7.47 14.06 12.59
C ALA A 185 6.63 13.84 11.32
N MET A 186 6.09 12.63 11.17
CA MET A 186 5.17 12.26 10.06
C MET A 186 3.72 12.64 10.38
N HIS A 187 3.51 13.75 11.07
CA HIS A 187 2.19 14.31 11.32
C HIS A 187 1.85 15.40 10.31
N ASN A 188 0.55 15.58 10.04
CA ASN A 188 0.07 16.51 9.03
C ASN A 188 0.69 16.23 7.65
N ALA A 189 0.51 17.16 6.71
CA ALA A 189 1.06 17.00 5.38
C ALA A 189 2.43 17.64 5.25
N TRP A 190 3.26 17.00 4.46
CA TRP A 190 4.53 17.54 4.01
C TRP A 190 4.35 18.22 2.65
N LEU A 191 5.30 19.09 2.29
CA LEU A 191 5.29 19.81 1.03
C LEU A 191 6.49 19.40 0.17
N LEU A 192 6.21 19.03 -1.07
CA LEU A 192 7.18 18.90 -2.15
C LEU A 192 7.17 20.18 -2.99
N ARG A 193 8.26 20.95 -2.96
CA ARG A 193 8.46 22.14 -3.78
C ARG A 193 9.41 21.84 -4.94
N ILE A 194 8.98 22.19 -6.15
CA ILE A 194 9.77 22.09 -7.37
C ILE A 194 10.07 23.49 -7.87
N SER A 195 11.33 23.80 -8.12
CA SER A 195 11.72 25.06 -8.76
C SER A 195 12.68 24.86 -9.92
N ALA A 196 12.58 25.72 -10.93
CA ALA A 196 13.52 25.80 -12.05
C ALA A 196 14.22 27.16 -12.03
N ASP A 197 15.55 27.15 -12.00
CA ASP A 197 16.40 28.36 -11.97
C ASP A 197 15.97 29.40 -10.91
N GLY A 198 15.52 28.91 -9.74
CA GLY A 198 15.05 29.72 -8.62
C GLY A 198 13.57 30.08 -8.63
N LEU A 199 12.84 29.87 -9.75
CA LEU A 199 11.39 30.06 -9.81
C LEU A 199 10.66 28.80 -9.36
N THR A 200 9.83 28.90 -8.31
CA THR A 200 8.96 27.79 -7.89
C THR A 200 7.90 27.50 -8.95
N LEU A 201 7.92 26.30 -9.54
CA LEU A 201 6.99 25.84 -10.55
C LEU A 201 5.75 25.17 -9.94
N ALA A 202 5.92 24.47 -8.83
CA ALA A 202 4.85 23.75 -8.15
C ALA A 202 5.14 23.53 -6.66
N THR A 203 4.08 23.55 -5.86
CA THR A 203 4.06 23.17 -4.46
C THR A 203 3.02 22.08 -4.26
N HIS A 204 3.46 20.84 -4.14
CA HIS A 204 2.63 19.66 -3.97
C HIS A 204 2.55 19.24 -2.51
N ARG A 205 1.35 18.89 -2.04
CA ARG A 205 1.11 18.44 -0.67
C ARG A 205 0.91 16.92 -0.70
N PHE A 206 1.63 16.20 0.13
CA PHE A 206 1.42 14.77 0.35
C PHE A 206 1.34 14.47 1.85
N GLU A 207 0.64 13.40 2.19
CA GLU A 207 0.30 13.04 3.57
C GLU A 207 0.85 11.66 3.90
N TRP A 208 0.92 11.38 5.20
CA TRP A 208 1.38 10.10 5.73
C TRP A 208 0.19 9.24 6.17
N GLN A 209 0.23 7.96 5.85
CA GLN A 209 -0.65 6.96 6.43
C GLN A 209 0.04 6.38 7.66
N GLU A 210 -0.51 6.70 8.82
CA GLU A 210 -0.03 6.18 10.09
C GLU A 210 -0.29 4.66 10.19
N SER A 211 0.75 3.89 10.51
CA SER A 211 0.62 2.48 10.82
C SER A 211 0.00 2.28 12.21
N ASN A 212 -0.75 1.17 12.37
CA ASN A 212 -1.35 0.81 13.65
C ASN A 212 -0.31 0.69 14.79
N LEU A 213 0.94 0.35 14.47
CA LEU A 213 2.03 0.27 15.44
C LEU A 213 2.39 1.64 16.04
N ASN A 214 2.40 2.71 15.25
CA ASN A 214 2.67 4.06 15.73
C ASN A 214 1.50 4.64 16.53
N ARG A 215 0.25 4.30 16.17
CA ARG A 215 -0.91 4.58 17.04
C ARG A 215 -0.76 3.92 18.40
N VAL A 216 -0.36 2.66 18.46
CA VAL A 216 -0.17 1.94 19.73
C VAL A 216 0.97 2.55 20.55
N ARG A 217 2.10 2.90 19.91
CA ARG A 217 3.26 3.52 20.59
C ARG A 217 2.94 4.89 21.18
N ARG A 218 2.19 5.77 20.49
CA ARG A 218 1.80 7.09 21.04
C ARG A 218 0.91 6.98 22.28
N HIS A 219 0.21 5.86 22.43
CA HIS A 219 -0.71 5.59 23.52
C HIS A 219 -0.16 4.63 24.59
N LEU A 220 1.08 4.14 24.42
CA LEU A 220 1.89 3.59 25.50
C LEU A 220 2.62 4.76 26.14
N ALA A 221 2.23 5.12 27.37
CA ALA A 221 3.00 6.05 28.16
C ALA A 221 4.37 5.43 28.52
N GLU A 222 5.37 6.31 28.72
CA GLU A 222 6.77 5.96 29.03
C GLU A 222 6.92 5.16 30.34
N ASP A 223 5.85 5.09 31.14
CA ASP A 223 5.73 4.36 32.41
C ASP A 223 5.09 2.95 32.26
N GLY A 224 4.69 2.55 31.05
CA GLY A 224 4.03 1.27 30.79
C GLY A 224 2.52 1.26 31.07
N GLU A 225 1.90 2.41 31.34
CA GLU A 225 0.46 2.51 31.49
C GLU A 225 -0.25 2.59 30.13
N ILE A 226 -1.26 1.73 29.98
CA ILE A 226 -2.12 1.69 28.80
C ILE A 226 -3.18 2.81 28.93
N SER A 227 -3.13 3.82 28.06
CA SER A 227 -4.15 4.86 28.02
C SER A 227 -5.56 4.29 27.76
N ASN A 228 -6.59 4.92 28.33
CA ASN A 228 -7.98 4.48 28.18
C ASN A 228 -8.43 4.45 26.71
N GLU A 229 -7.82 5.27 25.84
CA GLU A 229 -8.08 5.28 24.40
C GLU A 229 -7.50 4.04 23.69
N LEU A 230 -6.30 3.56 24.08
CA LEU A 230 -5.76 2.29 23.59
C LEU A 230 -6.61 1.11 24.05
N ARG A 231 -7.10 1.14 25.29
CA ARG A 231 -8.06 0.12 25.77
C ARG A 231 -9.33 0.14 24.93
N ALA A 232 -9.86 1.31 24.61
CA ALA A 232 -11.05 1.43 23.75
C ALA A 232 -10.78 0.86 22.35
N ALA A 233 -9.67 1.24 21.71
CA ALA A 233 -9.28 0.75 20.38
C ALA A 233 -9.00 -0.76 20.34
N LEU A 234 -8.40 -1.33 21.39
CA LEU A 234 -8.19 -2.78 21.54
C LEU A 234 -9.50 -3.54 21.83
N THR A 235 -10.42 -2.93 22.57
CA THR A 235 -11.74 -3.51 22.89
C THR A 235 -12.64 -3.51 21.64
N GLU A 236 -12.61 -2.44 20.86
CA GLU A 236 -13.33 -2.35 19.58
C GLU A 236 -12.83 -3.41 18.57
N ASN A 237 -11.52 -3.69 18.56
CA ASN A 237 -10.96 -4.77 17.73
C ASN A 237 -11.34 -6.18 18.23
N ARG A 238 -11.45 -6.38 19.57
CA ARG A 238 -11.95 -7.65 20.13
C ARG A 238 -13.43 -7.88 19.86
N LEU A 239 -14.25 -6.83 19.88
CA LEU A 239 -15.68 -6.94 19.60
C LEU A 239 -15.96 -7.35 18.15
N ASN A 240 -15.10 -6.97 17.19
CA ASN A 240 -15.19 -7.45 15.80
C ASN A 240 -14.75 -8.92 15.59
N ARG A 241 -14.27 -9.63 16.63
CA ARG A 241 -13.90 -11.05 16.56
C ARG A 241 -14.74 -11.98 17.44
N ILE A 242 -15.69 -11.47 18.21
CA ILE A 242 -16.62 -12.30 18.97
C ILE A 242 -17.87 -12.48 18.11
N SER A 243 -18.00 -13.65 17.51
CA SER A 243 -19.21 -14.02 16.79
C SER A 243 -20.37 -14.23 17.78
N LEU A 244 -21.60 -13.99 17.36
CA LEU A 244 -22.80 -14.14 18.19
C LEU A 244 -22.94 -15.55 18.81
N ASP A 245 -22.34 -16.57 18.18
CA ASP A 245 -22.26 -17.95 18.69
C ASP A 245 -21.43 -18.07 19.97
N ASP A 246 -20.34 -17.32 20.12
CA ASP A 246 -19.53 -17.31 21.36
C ASP A 246 -20.28 -16.65 22.53
N LEU A 247 -21.23 -15.75 22.24
CA LEU A 247 -22.07 -15.12 23.28
C LEU A 247 -23.22 -16.03 23.72
N LEU A 248 -23.60 -17.02 22.91
CA LEU A 248 -24.62 -18.01 23.27
C LEU A 248 -24.03 -19.16 24.10
N SER A 249 -22.76 -19.52 23.89
CA SER A 249 -22.11 -20.58 24.68
C SER A 249 -21.91 -20.22 26.16
N TYR A 250 -21.82 -18.92 26.51
CA TYR A 250 -21.70 -18.50 27.91
C TYR A 250 -23.03 -18.48 28.67
N GLN A 251 -24.17 -18.63 27.99
CA GLN A 251 -25.48 -18.64 28.65
C GLN A 251 -25.90 -20.05 29.10
N ASP A 252 -25.43 -21.10 28.42
CA ASP A 252 -25.74 -22.49 28.76
C ASP A 252 -24.98 -23.02 30.00
N ASP A 253 -23.77 -22.49 30.26
CA ASP A 253 -22.96 -22.92 31.40
C ASP A 253 -23.47 -22.38 32.75
N ALA A 254 -24.24 -21.28 32.75
CA ALA A 254 -24.79 -20.67 33.96
C ALA A 254 -26.02 -21.41 34.50
N GLU A 255 -26.77 -22.14 33.67
CA GLU A 255 -27.95 -22.90 34.11
C GLU A 255 -27.62 -24.28 34.69
N GLN A 256 -26.46 -24.87 34.36
CA GLN A 256 -26.07 -26.20 34.87
C GLN A 256 -25.49 -26.19 36.30
N GLN A 257 -25.00 -25.04 36.79
CA GLN A 257 -24.48 -24.93 38.17
C GLN A 257 -25.55 -24.74 39.25
N GLN A 258 -26.82 -24.58 38.89
CA GLN A 258 -27.94 -24.49 39.85
C GLN A 258 -28.67 -25.82 40.12
N LYS A 259 -28.23 -26.94 39.52
CA LYS A 259 -28.85 -28.27 39.70
C LYS A 259 -27.89 -29.40 40.13
N GLY A 260 -26.73 -29.06 40.70
CA GLY A 260 -25.82 -30.01 41.34
C GLY A 260 -25.98 -30.02 42.86
#